data_AF-A0AAC9IY51-F1
#
_entry.id   AF-A0AAC9IY51-F1
#
_cell.length_a   1.000
_cell.length_b   1.000
_cell.length_c   1.000
_cell.angle_alpha   90.00
_cell.angle_beta   90.00
_cell.angle_gamma   90.00
#
_symmetry.space_group_name_H-M   'P 1'
#
loop_
_entity.id
_entity.type
_entity.pdbx_description
1 polymer ?
#
loop_
_entity_poly.entity_id
_entity_poly.type
_entity_poly.pdbx_seq_one_letter_code
_entity_poly.pdbx_strand_id
1 'polypeptide(L)'
;MYWYEPYRVNQAQLVDGAYGDVNGNGTLDYVFLTAVKADPSSPYLQDITLNIQDGATNRLYNISLNKDGNSGYQPTVFLGDFTGDGIKDILVTIDSGGSGAFTFNYIYSFVNNQARELFDFNKYNEQNKYSVTYLDYYKVNVYSPATGQAYVVDISNRDAEYLSQIYDEKGILKQPVQGMFDGVSGFYPVDMDRDGVYEIQAYQKISGLYHADSFGYIINTLKWEQNKFSIWQQWMAIYGSEPK
;
A
#
# COMPACT_ATOMS: atom_id res chain seq x y z
N MET A 1 -26.29 -18.91 -38.42
CA MET A 1 -25.06 -18.23 -38.85
C MET A 1 -24.78 -17.17 -37.79
N TYR A 2 -24.00 -17.52 -36.77
CA TYR A 2 -23.70 -16.62 -35.66
C TYR A 2 -22.52 -15.74 -36.06
N TRP A 3 -22.75 -14.45 -36.16
CA TRP A 3 -21.70 -13.47 -36.39
C TRP A 3 -20.88 -13.37 -35.11
N TYR A 4 -19.62 -13.80 -35.18
CA TYR A 4 -18.60 -13.44 -34.20
C TYR A 4 -18.37 -11.93 -34.34
N GLU A 5 -18.77 -11.13 -33.34
CA GLU A 5 -18.21 -9.78 -33.24
C GLU A 5 -16.70 -9.93 -33.04
N PRO A 6 -15.86 -9.29 -33.87
CA PRO A 6 -14.43 -9.29 -33.62
C PRO A 6 -14.20 -8.60 -32.27
N TYR A 7 -13.49 -9.31 -31.37
CA TYR A 7 -12.97 -8.76 -30.12
C TYR A 7 -12.43 -7.35 -30.38
N ARG A 8 -13.11 -6.32 -29.88
CA ARG A 8 -12.52 -4.99 -29.79
C ARG A 8 -11.34 -5.14 -28.84
N VAL A 9 -10.13 -5.08 -29.37
CA VAL A 9 -8.95 -4.85 -28.56
C VAL A 9 -9.17 -3.48 -27.93
N ASN A 10 -9.55 -3.46 -26.65
CA ASN A 10 -9.73 -2.21 -25.93
C ASN A 10 -8.36 -1.54 -25.87
N GLN A 11 -8.22 -0.40 -26.56
CA GLN A 11 -6.97 0.34 -26.60
C GLN A 11 -6.64 0.87 -25.19
N ALA A 12 -5.36 0.85 -24.83
CA ALA A 12 -4.90 1.43 -23.58
C ALA A 12 -5.21 2.93 -23.53
N GLN A 13 -5.74 3.39 -22.41
CA GLN A 13 -6.14 4.77 -22.16
C GLN A 13 -5.25 5.38 -21.10
N LEU A 14 -4.91 6.66 -21.23
CA LEU A 14 -4.28 7.46 -20.17
C LEU A 14 -5.25 7.52 -18.98
N VAL A 15 -4.78 7.17 -17.78
CA VAL A 15 -5.59 7.16 -16.56
C VAL A 15 -5.09 8.11 -15.48
N ASP A 16 -3.79 8.41 -15.45
CA ASP A 16 -3.20 9.45 -14.61
C ASP A 16 -1.81 9.87 -15.12
N GLY A 17 -1.31 11.01 -14.69
CA GLY A 17 0.07 11.42 -15.00
C GLY A 17 0.52 12.75 -14.41
N ALA A 18 1.83 12.95 -14.40
CA ALA A 18 2.48 14.11 -13.82
C ALA A 18 3.73 14.51 -14.63
N TYR A 19 4.14 15.77 -14.50
CA TYR A 19 5.37 16.29 -15.09
C TYR A 19 6.45 16.48 -14.02
N GLY A 20 7.68 16.04 -14.30
CA GLY A 20 8.80 16.14 -13.39
C GLY A 20 10.11 15.73 -14.04
N ASP A 21 11.22 16.29 -13.59
CA ASP A 21 12.56 15.77 -13.94
C ASP A 21 12.78 14.49 -13.13
N VAL A 22 12.67 13.34 -13.81
CA VAL A 22 12.81 12.01 -13.18
C VAL A 22 14.08 11.27 -13.66
N ASN A 23 14.77 11.81 -14.67
CA ASN A 23 16.04 11.27 -15.17
C ASN A 23 17.27 12.10 -14.75
N GLY A 24 17.08 13.28 -14.17
CA GLY A 24 18.12 14.15 -13.63
C GLY A 24 18.78 15.09 -14.65
N ASN A 25 18.13 15.33 -15.80
CA ASN A 25 18.71 16.14 -16.87
C ASN A 25 18.29 17.63 -16.83
N GLY A 26 17.46 18.03 -15.87
CA GLY A 26 16.94 19.39 -15.70
C GLY A 26 15.74 19.75 -16.60
N THR A 27 15.28 18.83 -17.45
CA THR A 27 14.09 18.99 -18.31
C THR A 27 12.94 18.17 -17.74
N LEU A 28 11.72 18.71 -17.78
CA LEU A 28 10.55 17.98 -17.30
C LEU A 28 10.19 16.85 -18.26
N ASP A 29 10.11 15.63 -17.74
CA ASP A 29 9.56 14.46 -18.41
C ASP A 29 8.06 14.35 -18.13
N TYR A 30 7.33 13.63 -18.99
CA TYR A 30 5.94 13.26 -18.72
C TYR A 30 5.86 11.80 -18.26
N VAL A 31 5.47 11.61 -17.00
CA VAL A 31 5.28 10.30 -16.38
C VAL A 31 3.79 10.01 -16.29
N PHE A 32 3.34 8.90 -16.86
CA PHE A 32 1.91 8.62 -16.94
C PHE A 32 1.58 7.13 -16.94
N LEU A 33 0.38 6.83 -16.44
CA LEU A 33 -0.18 5.50 -16.41
C LEU A 33 -1.15 5.32 -17.56
N THR A 34 -1.04 4.17 -18.23
CA THR A 34 -2.04 3.70 -19.19
C THR A 34 -2.69 2.42 -18.67
N ALA A 35 -3.94 2.17 -19.04
CA ALA A 35 -4.65 0.96 -18.67
C ALA A 35 -5.71 0.56 -19.71
N VAL A 36 -6.09 -0.71 -19.70
CA VAL A 36 -7.14 -1.28 -20.54
C VAL A 36 -8.40 -1.45 -19.70
N LYS A 37 -9.54 -0.97 -20.21
CA LYS A 37 -10.87 -1.30 -19.65
C LYS A 37 -11.39 -2.55 -20.34
N ALA A 38 -11.56 -3.65 -19.63
CA ALA A 38 -12.21 -4.84 -20.20
C ALA A 38 -13.71 -4.62 -20.44
N ASP A 39 -14.37 -3.91 -19.51
CA ASP A 39 -15.78 -3.53 -19.58
C ASP A 39 -15.89 -2.00 -19.49
N PRO A 40 -16.43 -1.31 -20.52
CA PRO A 40 -16.60 0.15 -20.49
C PRO A 40 -17.52 0.67 -19.37
N SER A 41 -18.41 -0.18 -18.84
CA SER A 41 -19.31 0.17 -17.72
C SER A 41 -18.66 0.00 -16.35
N SER A 42 -17.53 -0.72 -16.29
CA SER A 42 -16.78 -0.95 -15.06
C SER A 42 -15.71 0.11 -14.84
N PRO A 43 -15.54 0.64 -13.62
CA PRO A 43 -14.40 1.47 -13.29
C PRO A 43 -13.11 0.67 -13.09
N TYR A 44 -13.16 -0.67 -13.14
CA TYR A 44 -11.98 -1.53 -13.00
C TYR A 44 -11.07 -1.46 -14.21
N LEU A 45 -9.77 -1.30 -13.95
CA LEU A 45 -8.72 -1.15 -14.95
C LEU A 45 -7.79 -2.36 -14.91
N GLN A 46 -7.35 -2.79 -16.10
CA GLN A 46 -6.42 -3.91 -16.29
C GLN A 46 -5.18 -3.42 -17.04
N ASP A 47 -4.11 -4.21 -17.00
CA ASP A 47 -2.86 -3.96 -17.72
C ASP A 47 -2.29 -2.54 -17.47
N ILE A 48 -2.39 -2.07 -16.22
CA ILE A 48 -1.86 -0.77 -15.81
C ILE A 48 -0.35 -0.78 -16.04
N THR A 49 0.13 0.16 -16.85
CA THR A 49 1.52 0.25 -17.30
C THR A 49 2.05 1.64 -17.02
N LEU A 50 3.27 1.72 -16.48
CA LEU A 50 4.00 2.97 -16.28
C LEU A 50 4.73 3.36 -17.55
N ASN A 51 4.54 4.60 -17.99
CA ASN A 51 5.17 5.16 -19.18
C ASN A 51 5.90 6.45 -18.79
N ILE A 52 7.07 6.65 -19.38
CA ILE A 52 7.87 7.87 -19.20
C ILE A 52 8.25 8.38 -20.59
N GLN A 53 7.80 9.59 -20.93
CA GLN A 53 8.23 10.30 -22.12
C GLN A 53 9.29 11.32 -21.72
N ASP A 54 10.52 11.08 -22.18
CA ASP A 54 11.66 11.98 -21.98
C ASP A 54 11.37 13.34 -22.63
N GLY A 55 11.39 14.42 -21.84
CA GLY A 55 11.04 15.76 -22.31
C GLY A 55 12.08 16.36 -23.27
N ALA A 56 13.33 15.93 -23.19
CA ALA A 56 14.41 16.42 -24.03
C ALA A 56 14.46 15.68 -25.38
N THR A 57 14.15 14.38 -25.39
CA THR A 57 14.30 13.53 -26.59
C THR A 57 12.99 13.06 -27.21
N ASN A 58 11.86 13.22 -26.53
CA ASN A 58 10.56 12.61 -26.85
C ASN A 58 10.58 11.07 -26.90
N ARG A 59 11.62 10.44 -26.38
CA ARG A 59 11.69 8.97 -26.31
C ARG A 59 10.72 8.46 -25.25
N LEU A 60 9.93 7.46 -25.63
CA LEU A 60 9.01 6.76 -24.74
C LEU A 60 9.66 5.52 -24.14
N TYR A 61 9.53 5.35 -22.83
CA TYR A 61 9.95 4.19 -22.08
C TYR A 61 8.74 3.58 -21.38
N ASN A 62 8.56 2.26 -21.53
CA ASN A 62 7.46 1.52 -20.91
C ASN A 62 8.02 0.60 -19.84
N ILE A 63 7.46 0.68 -18.64
CA ILE A 63 7.86 -0.08 -17.45
C ILE A 63 6.67 -0.94 -17.05
N SER A 64 6.80 -2.25 -17.24
CA SER A 64 5.78 -3.21 -16.81
C SER A 64 5.76 -3.31 -15.30
N LEU A 65 4.58 -3.16 -14.71
CA LEU A 65 4.35 -3.43 -13.30
C LEU A 65 4.24 -4.94 -13.04
N ASN A 66 4.30 -5.35 -11.77
CA ASN A 66 4.07 -6.72 -11.38
C ASN A 66 2.65 -7.17 -11.79
N LYS A 67 2.56 -8.29 -12.52
CA LYS A 67 1.31 -8.84 -13.06
C LYS A 67 0.26 -9.17 -12.00
N ASP A 68 0.68 -9.40 -10.76
CA ASP A 68 -0.23 -9.74 -9.65
C ASP A 68 -0.79 -8.48 -8.96
N GLY A 69 -0.37 -7.29 -9.40
CA GLY A 69 -0.80 -6.00 -8.85
C GLY A 69 -0.82 -4.88 -9.89
N ASN A 70 -1.12 -5.17 -11.16
CA ASN A 70 -1.23 -4.19 -12.25
C ASN A 70 -2.67 -3.94 -12.70
N SER A 71 -3.66 -4.30 -11.89
CA SER A 71 -5.08 -4.16 -12.22
C SER A 71 -5.84 -3.75 -10.96
N GLY A 72 -6.77 -2.81 -11.07
CA GLY A 72 -7.43 -2.21 -9.91
C GLY A 72 -8.23 -0.96 -10.23
N TYR A 73 -8.35 -0.09 -9.23
CA TYR A 73 -9.10 1.16 -9.28
C TYR A 73 -8.19 2.35 -8.95
N GLN A 74 -8.57 3.53 -9.42
CA GLN A 74 -7.95 4.82 -9.09
C GLN A 74 -6.40 4.81 -9.11
N PRO A 75 -5.76 4.34 -10.19
CA PRO A 75 -4.31 4.38 -10.29
C PRO A 75 -3.82 5.83 -10.25
N THR A 76 -2.76 6.09 -9.50
CA THR A 76 -2.15 7.43 -9.37
C THR A 76 -0.64 7.39 -9.52
N VAL A 77 -0.09 8.51 -9.99
CA VAL A 77 1.34 8.82 -10.08
C VAL A 77 1.63 9.98 -9.13
N PHE A 78 2.59 9.77 -8.24
CA PHE A 78 3.19 10.82 -7.45
C PHE A 78 4.69 10.91 -7.75
N LEU A 79 5.20 12.13 -7.91
CA LEU A 79 6.61 12.40 -8.16
C LEU A 79 7.22 13.15 -6.98
N GLY A 80 8.19 12.55 -6.31
CA GLY A 80 8.90 13.11 -5.17
C GLY A 80 10.26 12.48 -5.01
N ASP A 81 11.21 13.20 -4.41
CA ASP A 81 12.53 12.65 -4.11
C ASP A 81 12.40 11.71 -2.90
N PHE A 82 12.49 10.39 -3.12
CA PHE A 82 12.51 9.41 -2.03
C PHE A 82 13.94 9.01 -1.66
N THR A 83 14.90 9.18 -2.56
CA THR A 83 16.27 8.67 -2.42
C THR A 83 17.27 9.70 -1.89
N GLY A 84 16.87 10.97 -1.83
CA GLY A 84 17.66 12.10 -1.35
C GLY A 84 18.74 12.56 -2.32
N ASP A 85 18.63 12.21 -3.61
CA ASP A 85 19.60 12.59 -4.64
C ASP A 85 19.20 13.85 -5.43
N GLY A 86 18.05 14.45 -5.09
CA GLY A 86 17.49 15.63 -5.74
C GLY A 86 16.75 15.34 -7.05
N ILE A 87 16.67 14.08 -7.49
CA ILE A 87 15.92 13.64 -8.67
C ILE A 87 14.61 13.04 -8.19
N LYS A 88 13.50 13.37 -8.87
CA LYS A 88 12.20 12.83 -8.48
C LYS A 88 12.12 11.35 -8.82
N ASP A 89 11.79 10.55 -7.82
CA ASP A 89 11.38 9.17 -7.97
C ASP A 89 9.86 9.10 -8.22
N ILE A 90 9.38 7.94 -8.67
CA ILE A 90 8.02 7.73 -9.17
C ILE A 90 7.30 6.75 -8.25
N LEU A 91 6.30 7.22 -7.52
CA LEU A 91 5.35 6.37 -6.79
C LEU A 91 4.12 6.09 -7.65
N VAL A 92 3.82 4.81 -7.84
CA VAL A 92 2.57 4.33 -8.43
C VAL A 92 1.74 3.65 -7.35
N THR A 93 0.49 4.07 -7.19
CA THR A 93 -0.48 3.47 -6.27
C THR A 93 -1.74 3.05 -7.01
N ILE A 94 -2.23 1.84 -6.75
CA ILE A 94 -3.43 1.27 -7.36
C ILE A 94 -4.29 0.66 -6.26
N ASP A 95 -5.57 1.01 -6.17
CA ASP A 95 -6.49 0.38 -5.23
C ASP A 95 -6.87 -1.02 -5.74
N SER A 96 -6.73 -2.06 -4.93
CA SER A 96 -7.17 -3.41 -5.32
C SER A 96 -8.69 -3.53 -5.45
N GLY A 97 -9.42 -2.67 -4.74
CA GLY A 97 -10.85 -2.79 -4.47
C GLY A 97 -11.19 -3.84 -3.41
N GLY A 98 -12.49 -4.12 -3.25
CA GLY A 98 -13.01 -5.03 -2.22
C GLY A 98 -13.02 -4.42 -0.81
N SER A 99 -13.51 -5.18 0.17
CA SER A 99 -13.66 -4.74 1.57
C SER A 99 -12.33 -4.63 2.34
N GLY A 100 -11.26 -5.25 1.83
CA GLY A 100 -9.92 -5.18 2.42
C GLY A 100 -9.25 -3.82 2.20
N ALA A 101 -9.66 -3.07 1.17
CA ALA A 101 -9.08 -1.79 0.76
C ALA A 101 -7.55 -1.86 0.59
N PHE A 102 -7.03 -2.94 0.01
CA PHE A 102 -5.59 -3.07 -0.22
C PHE A 102 -5.14 -2.16 -1.35
N THR A 103 -3.85 -1.83 -1.34
CA THR A 103 -3.22 -1.03 -2.38
C THR A 103 -2.00 -1.76 -2.94
N PHE A 104 -1.85 -1.72 -4.25
CA PHE A 104 -0.63 -2.12 -4.95
C PHE A 104 0.22 -0.87 -5.14
N ASN A 105 1.42 -0.88 -4.56
CA ASN A 105 2.31 0.26 -4.52
C ASN A 105 3.69 -0.12 -5.06
N TYR A 106 4.24 0.75 -5.89
CA TYR A 106 5.57 0.61 -6.47
C TYR A 106 6.30 1.94 -6.40
N ILE A 107 7.60 1.90 -6.14
CA ILE A 107 8.46 3.08 -6.28
C ILE A 107 9.55 2.75 -7.28
N TYR A 108 9.73 3.61 -8.28
CA TYR A 108 10.78 3.50 -9.29
C TYR A 108 11.67 4.75 -9.29
N SER A 109 12.97 4.53 -9.41
CA SER A 109 13.90 5.57 -9.85
C SER A 109 14.08 5.47 -11.36
N PHE A 110 14.26 6.60 -12.04
CA PHE A 110 14.48 6.65 -13.50
C PHE A 110 15.75 7.43 -13.90
N VAL A 111 16.68 7.59 -12.97
CA VAL A 111 17.95 8.29 -13.17
C VAL A 111 18.68 7.80 -14.44
N ASN A 112 19.15 8.73 -15.26
CA ASN A 112 19.85 8.45 -16.53
C ASN A 112 19.05 7.56 -17.50
N ASN A 113 17.72 7.73 -17.54
CA ASN A 113 16.82 6.95 -18.37
C ASN A 113 16.86 5.42 -18.10
N GLN A 114 17.20 5.02 -16.87
CA GLN A 114 17.23 3.63 -16.44
C GLN A 114 16.25 3.41 -15.29
N ALA A 115 15.20 2.63 -15.56
CA ALA A 115 14.22 2.26 -14.54
C ALA A 115 14.82 1.27 -13.54
N ARG A 116 14.73 1.60 -12.25
CA ARG A 116 15.10 0.74 -11.12
C ARG A 116 13.97 0.69 -10.12
N GLU A 117 13.43 -0.51 -9.87
CA GLU A 117 12.45 -0.74 -8.82
C GLU A 117 13.11 -0.57 -7.45
N LEU A 118 12.59 0.37 -6.65
CA LEU A 118 13.01 0.65 -5.28
C LEU A 118 12.09 -0.02 -4.26
N PHE A 119 10.81 -0.18 -4.59
CA PHE A 119 9.79 -0.75 -3.72
C PHE A 119 8.76 -1.55 -4.52
N ASP A 120 8.31 -2.68 -3.95
CA ASP A 120 7.20 -3.51 -4.45
C ASP A 120 6.35 -3.95 -3.25
N PHE A 121 5.03 -3.76 -3.36
CA PHE A 121 4.07 -4.03 -2.28
C PHE A 121 4.09 -5.48 -1.80
N ASN A 122 4.28 -6.45 -2.70
CA ASN A 122 4.22 -7.86 -2.35
C ASN A 122 5.46 -8.25 -1.53
N LYS A 123 6.65 -7.81 -1.97
CA LYS A 123 7.89 -7.99 -1.20
C LYS A 123 7.77 -7.37 0.20
N TYR A 124 7.19 -6.18 0.29
CA TYR A 124 6.98 -5.52 1.57
C TYR A 124 6.01 -6.29 2.48
N ASN A 125 4.86 -6.74 1.97
CA ASN A 125 3.87 -7.52 2.71
C ASN A 125 4.46 -8.85 3.22
N GLU A 126 5.31 -9.51 2.43
CA GLU A 126 5.97 -10.75 2.83
C GLU A 126 6.95 -10.55 3.99
N GLN A 127 7.65 -9.41 4.01
CA GLN A 127 8.63 -9.05 5.05
C GLN A 127 7.95 -8.52 6.32
N ASN A 128 6.77 -7.90 6.20
CA ASN A 128 6.06 -7.23 7.28
C ASN A 128 4.76 -7.95 7.64
N LYS A 129 4.93 -9.12 8.25
CA LYS A 129 3.86 -9.91 8.86
C LYS A 129 3.78 -9.64 10.34
N TYR A 130 2.62 -9.90 10.94
CA TYR A 130 2.40 -9.70 12.37
C TYR A 130 1.84 -10.96 13.02
N SER A 131 2.07 -11.12 14.32
CA SER A 131 1.32 -12.08 15.14
C SER A 131 0.30 -11.30 15.96
N VAL A 132 -0.96 -11.71 15.88
CA VAL A 132 -2.07 -11.08 16.60
C VAL A 132 -2.68 -12.14 17.49
N THR A 133 -2.46 -12.04 18.80
CA THR A 133 -2.86 -13.07 19.76
C THR A 133 -3.71 -12.45 20.85
N TYR A 134 -4.88 -13.03 21.10
CA TYR A 134 -5.69 -12.64 22.24
C TYR A 134 -5.03 -13.12 23.53
N LEU A 135 -5.15 -12.32 24.57
CA LEU A 135 -4.67 -12.57 25.92
C LEU A 135 -5.84 -12.48 26.90
N ASP A 136 -5.68 -13.10 28.06
CA ASP A 136 -6.64 -12.94 29.16
C ASP A 136 -6.85 -11.46 29.51
N TYR A 137 -8.00 -11.21 30.13
CA TYR A 137 -8.45 -9.90 30.60
C TYR A 137 -8.64 -8.90 29.47
N TYR A 138 -9.31 -9.34 28.39
CA TYR A 138 -9.76 -8.50 27.28
C TYR A 138 -8.62 -7.76 26.58
N LYS A 139 -7.51 -8.45 26.32
CA LYS A 139 -6.33 -7.86 25.71
C LYS A 139 -5.97 -8.57 24.41
N VAL A 140 -5.36 -7.83 23.50
CA VAL A 140 -4.79 -8.36 22.26
C VAL A 140 -3.35 -7.91 22.17
N ASN A 141 -2.45 -8.86 21.99
CA ASN A 141 -1.04 -8.61 21.70
C ASN A 141 -0.81 -8.64 20.19
N VAL A 142 -0.25 -7.56 19.66
CA VAL A 142 0.22 -7.45 18.28
C VAL A 142 1.73 -7.41 18.31
N TYR A 143 2.38 -8.41 17.74
CA TYR A 143 3.85 -8.50 17.67
C TYR A 143 4.33 -8.31 16.23
N SER A 144 5.31 -7.42 16.04
CA SER A 144 6.02 -7.22 14.78
C SER A 144 7.39 -7.90 14.85
N PRO A 145 7.61 -9.01 14.13
CA PRO A 145 8.92 -9.65 14.04
C PRO A 145 9.97 -8.76 13.37
N ALA A 146 9.56 -7.88 12.45
CA ALA A 146 10.45 -7.01 11.69
C ALA A 146 11.17 -5.98 12.59
N THR A 147 10.48 -5.49 13.64
CA THR A 147 11.03 -4.50 14.59
C THR A 147 11.30 -5.08 15.99
N GLY A 148 10.78 -6.27 16.28
CA GLY A 148 10.79 -6.86 17.62
C GLY A 148 9.83 -6.19 18.61
N GLN A 149 8.97 -5.28 18.14
CA GLN A 149 8.05 -4.54 19.00
C GLN A 149 6.75 -5.31 19.24
N ALA A 150 6.16 -5.08 20.42
CA ALA A 150 4.86 -5.61 20.81
C ALA A 150 3.95 -4.49 21.28
N TYR A 151 2.68 -4.57 20.91
CA TYR A 151 1.62 -3.64 21.28
C TYR A 151 0.50 -4.40 21.96
N VAL A 152 0.10 -3.97 23.14
CA VAL A 152 -1.03 -4.57 23.88
C VAL A 152 -2.20 -3.62 23.82
N VAL A 153 -3.27 -4.05 23.16
CA VAL A 153 -4.52 -3.31 23.02
C VAL A 153 -5.53 -3.85 24.03
N ASP A 154 -6.13 -2.96 24.81
CA ASP A 154 -7.30 -3.27 25.63
C ASP A 154 -8.56 -3.19 24.75
N ILE A 155 -9.30 -4.29 24.67
CA ILE A 155 -10.53 -4.41 23.88
C ILE A 155 -11.79 -4.49 24.76
N SER A 156 -11.69 -4.15 26.05
CA SER A 156 -12.83 -4.12 26.99
C SER A 156 -13.94 -3.14 26.58
N ASN A 157 -13.63 -2.21 25.67
CA ASN A 157 -14.60 -1.30 25.08
C ASN A 157 -15.57 -1.99 24.11
N ARG A 158 -15.23 -3.16 23.55
CA ARG A 158 -16.07 -3.94 22.63
C ARG A 158 -17.40 -4.37 23.26
N ASP A 159 -18.34 -4.73 22.40
CA ASP A 159 -19.66 -5.20 22.81
C ASP A 159 -19.58 -6.49 23.63
N ALA A 160 -20.44 -6.60 24.64
CA ALA A 160 -20.46 -7.75 25.53
C ALA A 160 -20.72 -9.07 24.78
N GLU A 161 -21.55 -9.04 23.73
CA GLU A 161 -21.80 -10.21 22.88
C GLU A 161 -20.52 -10.68 22.19
N TYR A 162 -19.75 -9.76 21.62
CA TYR A 162 -18.46 -10.05 21.00
C TYR A 162 -17.47 -10.63 22.01
N LEU A 163 -17.29 -9.97 23.16
CA LEU A 163 -16.36 -10.42 24.20
C LEU A 163 -16.76 -11.78 24.78
N SER A 164 -18.07 -12.06 24.89
CA SER A 164 -18.58 -13.33 25.40
C SER A 164 -18.27 -14.51 24.48
N GLN A 165 -17.98 -14.29 23.19
CA GLN A 165 -17.54 -15.35 22.29
C GLN A 165 -16.11 -15.81 22.61
N ILE A 166 -15.29 -14.94 23.18
CA ILE A 166 -13.85 -15.14 23.37
C ILE A 166 -13.50 -15.49 24.82
N TYR A 167 -14.17 -14.85 25.77
CA TYR A 167 -13.85 -14.92 27.20
C TYR A 167 -14.96 -15.56 28.04
N ASP A 168 -14.58 -16.13 29.17
CA ASP A 168 -15.50 -16.51 30.24
C ASP A 168 -15.90 -15.28 31.11
N GLU A 169 -16.74 -15.51 32.12
CA GLU A 169 -17.21 -14.44 33.03
C GLU A 169 -16.09 -13.81 33.88
N LYS A 170 -14.92 -14.44 33.97
CA LYS A 170 -13.75 -13.92 34.68
C LYS A 170 -12.79 -13.17 33.75
N GLY A 171 -13.12 -13.05 32.47
CA GLY A 171 -12.27 -12.46 31.45
C GLY A 171 -11.14 -13.37 31.00
N ILE A 172 -11.20 -14.68 31.27
CA ILE A 172 -10.20 -15.66 30.83
C ILE A 172 -10.58 -16.22 29.48
N LEU A 173 -9.61 -16.43 28.60
CA LEU A 173 -9.83 -17.02 27.29
C LEU A 173 -10.44 -18.41 27.43
N LYS A 174 -11.54 -18.65 26.71
CA LYS A 174 -12.16 -19.98 26.63
C LYS A 174 -11.25 -20.99 25.93
N GLN A 175 -10.45 -20.51 24.98
CA GLN A 175 -9.44 -21.26 24.22
C GLN A 175 -8.46 -20.25 23.59
N PRO A 176 -7.27 -20.67 23.13
CA PRO A 176 -6.37 -19.79 22.38
C PRO A 176 -7.04 -19.24 21.12
N VAL A 177 -6.95 -17.92 20.92
CA VAL A 177 -7.52 -17.22 19.76
C VAL A 177 -6.43 -16.37 19.10
N GLN A 178 -6.38 -16.40 17.77
CA GLN A 178 -5.54 -15.54 16.95
C GLN A 178 -6.43 -14.52 16.23
N GLY A 179 -5.94 -13.30 16.12
CA GLY A 179 -6.48 -12.31 15.21
C GLY A 179 -5.83 -12.40 13.84
N MET A 180 -6.05 -11.36 13.04
CA MET A 180 -5.59 -11.24 11.67
C MET A 180 -4.81 -9.95 11.46
N PHE A 181 -3.97 -9.97 10.44
CA PHE A 181 -3.39 -8.76 9.87
C PHE A 181 -3.59 -8.80 8.36
N ASP A 182 -3.70 -7.62 7.78
CA ASP A 182 -3.94 -7.43 6.37
C ASP A 182 -2.68 -6.93 5.64
N GLY A 183 -2.72 -6.95 4.31
CA GLY A 183 -1.73 -6.26 3.48
C GLY A 183 -1.84 -4.74 3.59
N VAL A 184 -0.92 -4.02 2.95
CA VAL A 184 -0.95 -2.55 2.89
C VAL A 184 -2.29 -2.06 2.34
N SER A 185 -2.94 -1.19 3.11
CA SER A 185 -4.24 -0.58 2.82
C SER A 185 -4.21 0.95 2.76
N GLY A 186 -3.04 1.54 3.02
CA GLY A 186 -2.75 2.95 2.84
C GLY A 186 -1.24 3.14 2.69
N PHE A 187 -0.83 3.95 1.73
CA PHE A 187 0.58 4.13 1.39
C PHE A 187 0.79 5.58 0.97
N TYR A 188 1.29 6.39 1.90
CA TYR A 188 1.28 7.84 1.76
C TYR A 188 2.70 8.40 1.78
N PRO A 189 3.11 9.14 0.74
CA PRO A 189 4.36 9.89 0.79
C PRO A 189 4.21 11.04 1.78
N VAL A 190 5.16 11.16 2.70
CA VAL A 190 5.22 12.20 3.72
C VAL A 190 6.64 12.73 3.84
N ASP A 191 6.79 14.02 4.02
CA ASP A 191 8.07 14.66 4.35
C ASP A 191 8.00 15.03 5.83
N MET A 192 8.45 14.11 6.70
CA MET A 192 8.21 14.19 8.14
C MET A 192 9.09 15.26 8.80
N ASP A 193 10.33 15.42 8.34
CA ASP A 193 11.30 16.37 8.88
C ASP A 193 11.44 17.66 8.04
N ARG A 194 10.71 17.76 6.92
CA ARG A 194 10.63 18.93 6.03
C ARG A 194 11.95 19.23 5.31
N ASP A 195 12.72 18.20 5.01
CA ASP A 195 14.00 18.32 4.30
C ASP A 195 13.85 18.21 2.77
N GLY A 196 12.63 17.92 2.28
CA GLY A 196 12.33 17.73 0.86
C GLY A 196 12.51 16.31 0.36
N VAL A 197 12.97 15.38 1.21
CA VAL A 197 13.06 13.95 0.94
C VAL A 197 11.85 13.28 1.58
N TYR A 198 11.14 12.48 0.79
CA TYR A 198 9.92 11.82 1.25
C TYR A 198 10.23 10.49 1.94
N GLU A 199 9.65 10.30 3.11
CA GLU A 199 9.35 8.99 3.67
C GLU A 199 8.01 8.46 3.17
N ILE A 200 7.70 7.22 3.55
CA ILE A 200 6.40 6.59 3.31
C ILE A 200 5.77 6.18 4.63
N GLN A 201 4.49 6.51 4.85
CA GLN A 201 3.68 5.81 5.86
C GLN A 201 2.88 4.68 5.22
N ALA A 202 3.20 3.44 5.60
CA ALA A 202 2.53 2.23 5.15
C ALA A 202 1.63 1.67 6.26
N TYR A 203 0.33 1.56 5.96
CA TYR A 203 -0.72 1.18 6.90
C TYR A 203 -1.15 -0.27 6.66
N GLN A 204 -1.01 -1.12 7.66
CA GLN A 204 -1.50 -2.50 7.66
C GLN A 204 -2.52 -2.69 8.76
N LYS A 205 -3.73 -3.10 8.38
CA LYS A 205 -4.84 -3.26 9.32
C LYS A 205 -4.60 -4.46 10.21
N ILE A 206 -4.91 -4.31 11.49
CA ILE A 206 -4.99 -5.39 12.47
C ILE A 206 -6.46 -5.60 12.81
N SER A 207 -6.88 -6.86 12.73
CA SER A 207 -8.28 -7.26 12.91
C SER A 207 -8.40 -8.43 13.88
N GLY A 208 -9.58 -8.58 14.46
CA GLY A 208 -9.90 -9.62 15.41
C GLY A 208 -10.43 -10.89 14.73
N LEU A 209 -11.68 -11.27 15.02
CA LEU A 209 -12.25 -12.55 14.57
C LEU A 209 -12.60 -12.60 13.08
N TYR A 210 -12.73 -11.44 12.43
CA TYR A 210 -13.01 -11.29 10.99
C TYR A 210 -12.38 -9.99 10.47
N HIS A 211 -12.09 -9.90 9.17
CA HIS A 211 -11.38 -8.73 8.60
C HIS A 211 -12.09 -7.37 8.82
N ALA A 212 -13.41 -7.38 8.99
CA ALA A 212 -14.19 -6.17 9.28
C ALA A 212 -14.11 -5.72 10.76
N ASP A 213 -13.67 -6.59 11.67
CA ASP A 213 -13.46 -6.29 13.08
C ASP A 213 -12.06 -5.69 13.28
N SER A 214 -11.89 -4.43 12.88
CA SER A 214 -10.59 -3.76 12.97
C SER A 214 -10.32 -3.23 14.37
N PHE A 215 -9.14 -3.54 14.92
CA PHE A 215 -8.61 -2.89 16.13
C PHE A 215 -7.89 -1.58 15.80
N GLY A 216 -7.38 -1.46 14.57
CA GLY A 216 -6.62 -0.32 14.11
C GLY A 216 -5.57 -0.73 13.07
N TYR A 217 -4.46 -0.01 13.05
CA TYR A 217 -3.41 -0.17 12.05
C TYR A 217 -2.03 -0.19 12.69
N ILE A 218 -1.17 -1.08 12.20
CA ILE A 218 0.27 -0.85 12.29
C ILE A 218 0.65 0.14 11.17
N ILE A 219 1.37 1.19 11.56
CA ILE A 219 1.86 2.22 10.65
C ILE A 219 3.38 2.17 10.71
N ASN A 220 4.00 1.72 9.63
CA ASN A 220 5.44 1.81 9.46
C ASN A 220 5.78 3.09 8.68
N THR A 221 6.65 3.92 9.23
CA THR A 221 7.31 4.99 8.47
C THR A 221 8.58 4.43 7.87
N LEU A 222 8.65 4.38 6.53
CA LEU A 222 9.78 3.87 5.78
C LEU A 222 10.64 5.02 5.27
N LYS A 223 11.94 4.97 5.53
CA LYS A 223 12.93 5.90 4.99
C LYS A 223 13.87 5.16 4.05
N TRP A 224 14.30 5.82 2.97
CA TRP A 224 15.31 5.25 2.08
C TRP A 224 16.69 5.38 2.71
N GLU A 225 17.31 4.23 3.03
CA GLU A 225 18.65 4.19 3.59
C GLU A 225 19.40 2.97 3.06
N GLN A 226 20.71 3.11 2.83
CA GLN A 226 21.56 2.01 2.37
C GLN A 226 21.00 1.28 1.13
N ASN A 227 20.43 2.06 0.21
CA ASN A 227 19.86 1.57 -1.06
C ASN A 227 18.64 0.63 -0.90
N LYS A 228 17.83 0.84 0.15
CA LYS A 228 16.52 0.19 0.35
C LYS A 228 15.61 1.03 1.25
N PHE A 229 14.30 0.81 1.18
CA PHE A 229 13.39 1.30 2.22
C PHE A 229 13.51 0.45 3.49
N SER A 230 13.74 1.11 4.63
CA SER A 230 13.82 0.49 5.96
C SER A 230 12.82 1.14 6.91
N ILE A 231 12.31 0.38 7.88
CA ILE A 231 11.42 0.94 8.91
C ILE A 231 12.22 1.87 9.80
N TRP A 232 11.92 3.17 9.72
CA TRP A 232 12.48 4.19 10.59
C TRP A 232 11.70 4.29 11.91
N GLN A 233 10.37 4.23 11.84
CA GLN A 233 9.48 4.24 12.99
C GLN A 233 8.29 3.30 12.75
N GLN A 234 7.76 2.73 13.83
CA GLN A 234 6.53 1.96 13.79
C GLN A 234 5.62 2.40 14.93
N TRP A 235 4.34 2.53 14.60
CA TRP A 235 3.28 2.92 15.51
C TRP A 235 2.11 1.95 15.38
N MET A 236 1.33 1.81 16.45
CA MET A 236 -0.01 1.25 16.35
C MET A 236 -1.02 2.37 16.56
N ALA A 237 -1.83 2.66 15.54
CA ALA A 237 -2.99 3.53 15.65
C ALA A 237 -4.20 2.69 16.03
N ILE A 238 -4.94 3.12 17.05
CA ILE A 238 -6.18 2.47 17.51
C ILE A 238 -7.36 3.43 17.34
N TYR A 239 -8.53 2.88 17.07
CA TYR A 239 -9.75 3.69 17.01
C TYR A 239 -10.12 4.23 18.39
N GLY A 240 -10.65 5.46 18.42
CA GLY A 240 -11.29 6.00 19.61
C GLY A 240 -12.55 5.20 19.96
N SER A 241 -12.89 5.15 21.24
CA SER A 241 -14.17 4.63 21.72
C SER A 241 -15.08 5.78 22.15
N GLU A 242 -16.38 5.65 21.89
CA GLU A 242 -17.36 6.54 22.52
C GLU A 242 -17.31 6.37 24.05
N PRO A 243 -17.47 7.46 24.83
CA PRO A 243 -17.61 7.36 26.27
C PRO A 243 -18.84 6.50 26.61
N LYS A 244 -18.66 5.50 27.48
CA LYS A 244 -19.76 4.74 28.08
C LYS A 244 -20.33 5.48 29.30
#